data_AF-A0A2E3WBJ7-F1
#
_entry.id   AF-A0A2E3WBJ7-F1
#
_cell.length_a   1.000
_cell.length_b   1.000
_cell.length_c   1.000
_cell.angle_alpha   90.00
_cell.angle_beta   90.00
_cell.angle_gamma   90.00
#
_symmetry.space_group_name_H-M   'P 1'
#
loop_
_entity.id
_entity.type
_entity.pdbx_description
1 polymer ?
#
loop_
_entity_poly.entity_id
_entity_poly.type
_entity_poly.pdbx_seq_one_letter_code
_entity_poly.pdbx_strand_id
1 'polypeptide(L)' 'MALMQDQVFIEDIGSTDGTSLNVKAITDKAPVTLNNRDQIIISSAIITLLVLDH' A
#
# COMPACT_ATOMS: atom_id res chain seq x y z
N MET A 1 15.44 11.18 19.98
CA MET A 1 14.06 10.84 19.58
C MET A 1 14.01 10.85 18.07
N ALA A 2 13.86 9.70 17.42
CA ALA A 2 13.68 9.66 15.98
C ALA A 2 12.31 10.26 15.66
N LEU A 3 12.28 11.27 14.79
CA LEU A 3 11.05 11.77 14.19
C LEU A 3 10.36 10.55 13.56
N MET A 4 9.17 10.17 14.01
CA MET A 4 8.39 9.17 13.27
C MET A 4 8.07 9.83 11.93
N GLN A 5 8.72 9.37 10.87
CA GLN A 5 8.37 9.74 9.50
C GLN A 5 6.90 9.35 9.29
N ASP A 6 6.12 10.19 8.60
CA ASP A 6 4.74 9.87 8.26
C ASP A 6 4.70 8.54 7.50
N GLN A 7 4.27 7.49 8.18
CA GLN A 7 4.30 6.13 7.66
C GLN A 7 2.94 5.82 7.02
N VAL A 8 2.97 5.49 5.73
CA VAL A 8 1.78 5.10 4.97
C VAL A 8 1.61 3.59 5.02
N PHE A 9 0.37 3.12 5.13
CA PHE A 9 0.01 1.70 5.16
C PHE A 9 -1.20 1.43 4.26
N ILE A 10 -1.34 0.17 3.82
CA ILE A 10 -2.51 -0.33 3.09
C ILE A 10 -2.97 -1.67 3.68
N GLU A 11 -4.28 -1.88 3.71
CA GLU A 11 -4.90 -3.12 4.14
C GLU A 11 -6.05 -3.48 3.18
N ASP A 12 -6.18 -4.77 2.86
CA ASP A 12 -7.31 -5.29 2.10
C ASP A 12 -8.39 -5.79 3.06
N ILE A 13 -9.56 -5.17 3.05
CA ILE A 13 -10.67 -5.44 3.97
C ILE A 13 -11.71 -6.42 3.40
N GLY A 14 -11.30 -7.28 2.46
CA GLY A 14 -12.16 -8.27 1.82
C GLY A 14 -12.68 -7.83 0.45
N SER A 15 -11.81 -7.24 -0.37
CA SER A 15 -12.12 -6.90 -1.75
C SER A 15 -12.41 -8.16 -2.59
N THR A 16 -13.33 -8.05 -3.55
CA THR A 16 -13.75 -9.19 -4.40
C THR A 16 -12.62 -9.70 -5.29
N ASP A 17 -11.83 -8.79 -5.85
CA ASP A 17 -10.75 -9.11 -6.80
C ASP A 17 -9.35 -9.01 -6.17
N GLY A 18 -9.28 -8.69 -4.87
CA GLY A 18 -8.03 -8.54 -4.14
C GLY A 18 -7.31 -7.22 -4.38
N THR A 19 -6.32 -6.99 -3.51
CA THR A 19 -5.34 -5.90 -3.62
C THR A 19 -3.93 -6.48 -3.71
N SER A 20 -3.03 -5.84 -4.47
CA SER A 20 -1.62 -6.23 -4.58
C SER A 20 -0.69 -5.02 -4.45
N LEU A 21 0.48 -5.27 -3.87
CA LEU A 21 1.59 -4.33 -3.75
C LEU A 21 2.78 -4.86 -4.55
N ASN A 22 3.29 -4.10 -5.53
CA ASN A 22 4.42 -4.48 -6.38
C ASN A 22 4.25 -5.92 -6.91
N VAL A 23 3.13 -6.19 -7.59
CA VAL A 23 2.71 -7.50 -8.13
C VAL A 23 2.47 -8.64 -7.11
N LYS A 24 2.67 -8.38 -5.82
CA LYS A 24 2.40 -9.36 -4.75
C LYS A 24 1.07 -9.07 -4.08
N ALA A 25 0.17 -10.06 -4.05
CA ALA A 25 -1.09 -9.94 -3.32
C ALA A 25 -0.84 -9.61 -1.84
N ILE A 26 -1.56 -8.63 -1.31
CA ILE A 26 -1.58 -8.37 0.13
C ILE A 26 -2.55 -9.36 0.77
N THR A 27 -2.12 -10.01 1.84
CA THR A 27 -2.97 -10.94 2.60
C THR A 27 -3.77 -10.18 3.63
N ASP A 28 -4.99 -10.61 3.87
CA ASP A 28 -6.02 -10.15 4.82
C ASP A 28 -5.61 -10.14 6.31
N LYS A 29 -4.32 -10.28 6.63
CA LYS A 29 -3.84 -10.61 7.97
C LYS A 29 -3.19 -9.45 8.72
N ALA A 30 -2.79 -8.38 8.03
CA ALA A 30 -2.24 -7.16 8.65
C ALA A 30 -2.09 -6.01 7.63
N PRO A 31 -2.12 -4.75 8.09
CA PRO A 31 -1.65 -3.62 7.30
C PRO A 31 -0.23 -3.83 6.78
N VAL A 32 -0.02 -3.52 5.51
CA VAL A 32 1.27 -3.57 4.83
C VAL A 32 1.80 -2.15 4.70
N THR A 33 3.05 -1.96 5.11
CA THR A 33 3.75 -0.67 4.98
C THR A 33 3.99 -0.34 3.51
N LEU A 34 3.70 0.90 3.12
CA LEU A 34 3.98 1.44 1.80
C LEU A 34 5.20 2.36 1.82
N ASN A 35 5.96 2.30 0.74
CA ASN A 35 7.08 3.19 0.45
C ASN A 35 6.74 4.09 -0.74
N ASN A 36 7.41 5.24 -0.82
CA ASN A 36 7.28 6.12 -1.97
C ASN A 36 7.57 5.35 -3.27
N ARG A 37 6.74 5.58 -4.30
CA ARG A 37 6.75 4.92 -5.62
C ARG A 37 6.31 3.46 -5.67
N ASP A 38 5.80 2.92 -4.57
CA ASP A 38 5.16 1.61 -4.60
C ASP A 38 3.98 1.58 -5.59
N GLN A 39 3.84 0.46 -6.30
CA GLN A 39 2.71 0.19 -7.17
C GLN A 39 1.64 -0.59 -6.41
N ILE A 40 0.48 0.03 -6.27
CA ILE A 40 -0.71 -0.55 -5.67
C ILE A 40 -1.63 -0.96 -6.81
N ILE A 41 -2.09 -2.20 -6.80
CA ILE A 41 -3.03 -2.75 -7.77
C ILE A 41 -4.31 -3.10 -7.03
N ILE A 42 -5.43 -2.49 -7.38
CA ILE A 42 -6.74 -2.78 -6.80
C ILE A 42 -7.64 -3.24 -7.95
N SER A 43 -8.05 -4.51 -7.94
CA SER A 43 -8.71 -5.13 -9.09
C SER A 43 -7.90 -4.85 -10.39
N SER A 44 -8.46 -4.14 -11.36
CA SER A 44 -7.79 -3.79 -12.62
C SER A 44 -7.08 -2.43 -12.62
N ALA A 45 -7.11 -1.67 -11.52
CA ALA A 45 -6.51 -0.34 -11.45
C ALA A 45 -5.06 -0.40 -10.95
N ILE A 46 -4.15 0.32 -11.62
CA ILE A 46 -2.74 0.46 -11.22
C ILE A 46 -2.54 1.89 -10.71
N ILE A 47 -2.08 2.02 -9.46
CA ILE A 47 -1.84 3.27 -8.75
C ILE A 47 -0.36 3.32 -8.37
N THR A 48 0.31 4.44 -8.64
CA THR A 48 1.67 4.68 -8.15
C THR A 48 1.61 5.66 -6.98
N LEU A 49 2.10 5.25 -5.81
CA LEU A 49 2.13 6.10 -4.63
C LEU A 49 3.22 7.18 -4.78
N LEU A 50 2.86 8.44 -4.55
CA LEU A 50 3.81 9.53 -4.38
C LEU A 50 3.65 10.10 -2.96
N VAL A 51 4.64 9.84 -2.10
CA VAL A 51 4.73 10.48 -0.79
C VAL A 51 5.43 11.82 -1.01
N LEU A 52 4.75 12.90 -0.64
CA LEU A 52 5.29 14.26 -0.72
C LEU A 52 5.87 14.63 0.63
N ASP A 53 7.08 15.17 0.64
CA ASP A 53 7.66 15.74 1.85
C ASP A 53 6.89 17.03 2.19
N HIS A 54 6.48 17.18 3.44
CA HIS A 54 5.87 18.39 3.99
C HIS A 54 6.92 19.33 4.60
#